data_AF-A0A7C5SFF5-F1
#
_entry.id   AF-A0A7C5SFF5-F1
#
_cell.length_a   1.000
_cell.length_b   1.000
_cell.length_c   1.000
_cell.angle_alpha   90.00
_cell.angle_beta   90.00
_cell.angle_gamma   90.00
#
_symmetry.space_group_name_H-M   'P 1'
#
loop_
_entity.id
_entity.type
_entity.pdbx_description
1 polymer ?
#
loop_
_entity_poly.entity_id
_entity_poly.type
_entity_poly.pdbx_seq_one_letter_code
_entity_poly.pdbx_strand_id
1 'polypeptide(L)'
;MAICGWSGSGKTTLLEATIPVLRQRGLAVALVKHDSHKFRVDHPGKDSDRLFRAGADVLLGSSEELFARTHGERRRPLPVLLADLLLDHDLVLVEGHK
;
A
#
# COMPACT_ATOMS: atom_id res chain seq x y z
N MET A 1 8.97 -8.15 7.32
CA MET A 1 8.34 -9.49 7.47
C MET A 1 7.40 -9.71 6.29
N ALA A 2 7.32 -10.93 5.74
CA ALA A 2 6.43 -11.23 4.61
C ALA A 2 5.33 -12.24 4.98
N ILE A 3 4.10 -11.97 4.54
CA ILE A 3 2.96 -12.89 4.64
C ILE A 3 2.57 -13.30 3.21
N CYS A 4 2.75 -14.58 2.91
CA CYS A 4 2.50 -15.16 1.60
C CYS A 4 1.47 -16.29 1.68
N GLY A 5 0.62 -16.41 0.66
CA GLY A 5 -0.44 -17.40 0.62
C GLY A 5 -1.38 -17.18 -0.57
N TRP A 6 -2.18 -18.19 -0.89
CA TRP A 6 -3.15 -18.14 -1.98
C TRP A 6 -4.22 -17.06 -1.77
N SER A 7 -4.88 -16.64 -2.84
CA SER A 7 -6.05 -15.77 -2.73
C SER A 7 -7.11 -16.45 -1.85
N GLY A 8 -7.73 -15.69 -0.94
CA GLY A 8 -8.71 -16.22 0.02
C GLY A 8 -8.13 -16.98 1.23
N SER A 9 -6.80 -17.11 1.37
CA SER A 9 -6.19 -17.84 2.50
C SER A 9 -6.21 -17.10 3.86
N GLY A 10 -6.95 -16.00 3.98
CA GLY A 10 -7.04 -15.22 5.23
C GLY A 10 -5.86 -14.29 5.53
N LYS A 11 -4.96 -14.00 4.57
CA LYS A 11 -3.81 -13.08 4.78
C LYS A 11 -4.24 -11.71 5.29
N THR A 12 -5.25 -11.13 4.65
CA THR A 12 -5.78 -9.81 5.01
C THR A 12 -6.42 -9.85 6.40
N THR A 13 -7.19 -10.89 6.72
CA THR A 13 -7.78 -11.09 8.06
C THR A 13 -6.72 -11.17 9.16
N LEU A 14 -5.61 -11.87 8.90
CA LEU A 14 -4.49 -11.94 9.84
C LEU A 14 -3.82 -10.56 10.02
N LEU A 15 -3.62 -9.81 8.93
CA LEU A 15 -3.03 -8.47 8.98
C LEU A 15 -3.91 -7.49 9.74
N GLU A 16 -5.24 -7.51 9.50
CA GLU A 16 -6.23 -6.68 10.20
C GLU A 16 -6.22 -6.94 11.71
N ALA A 17 -6.01 -8.18 12.15
CA ALA A 17 -5.90 -8.51 13.57
C ALA A 17 -4.52 -8.14 14.17
N THR A 18 -3.45 -8.25 13.37
CA THR A 18 -2.07 -8.11 13.88
C THR A 18 -1.60 -6.66 13.94
N ILE A 19 -1.92 -5.84 12.93
CA ILE A 19 -1.47 -4.45 12.84
C ILE A 19 -1.89 -3.61 14.06
N PRO A 20 -3.14 -3.69 14.56
CA PRO A 20 -3.54 -2.95 15.76
C PRO A 20 -2.69 -3.31 17.00
N VAL A 21 -2.36 -4.59 17.18
CA VAL A 21 -1.53 -5.05 18.30
C VAL A 21 -0.10 -4.51 18.20
N LEU A 22 0.47 -4.47 16.98
CA LEU A 22 1.79 -3.89 16.75
C LEU A 22 1.81 -2.38 17.02
N ARG A 23 0.77 -1.66 16.56
CA ARG A 23 0.59 -0.22 16.83
C ARG A 23 0.43 0.07 18.32
N GLN A 24 -0.34 -0.73 19.04
CA GLN A 24 -0.50 -0.61 20.51
C GLN A 24 0.82 -0.79 21.27
N ARG A 25 1.80 -1.50 20.68
CA ARG A 25 3.16 -1.64 21.22
C ARG A 25 4.08 -0.48 20.86
N GLY A 26 3.56 0.57 20.22
CA GLY A 26 4.31 1.77 19.86
C GLY A 26 5.06 1.70 18.52
N LEU A 27 4.86 0.64 17.72
CA LEU A 27 5.55 0.51 16.43
C LEU A 27 4.85 1.35 15.34
N ALA A 28 5.62 2.10 14.57
CA ALA A 28 5.22 2.63 13.27
C ALA A 28 5.27 1.49 12.24
N VAL A 29 4.11 1.15 11.65
CA VAL A 29 3.98 -0.02 10.77
C VAL A 29 3.57 0.44 9.37
N ALA A 30 4.31 0.00 8.36
CA ALA A 30 3.96 0.12 6.95
C ALA A 30 3.59 -1.24 6.34
N LEU A 31 2.77 -1.24 5.30
CA LEU A 31 2.38 -2.44 4.54
C LEU A 31 2.60 -2.19 3.04
N VAL A 32 3.36 -3.09 2.39
CA VAL A 32 3.46 -3.16 0.94
C VAL A 32 2.66 -4.34 0.44
N LYS A 33 1.57 -4.08 -0.29
CA LYS A 33 0.83 -5.12 -1.00
C LYS A 33 1.42 -5.30 -2.40
N HIS A 34 2.03 -6.45 -2.63
CA HIS A 34 2.61 -6.85 -3.90
C HIS A 34 1.67 -7.82 -4.63
N ASP A 35 0.69 -7.26 -5.34
CA ASP A 35 -0.27 -8.00 -6.16
C ASP A 35 -0.07 -7.66 -7.65
N SER A 36 -0.20 -8.66 -8.52
CA SER A 36 -0.16 -8.53 -9.98
C SER A 36 -1.47 -7.98 -10.58
N HIS A 37 -2.55 -7.93 -9.81
CA HIS A 37 -3.83 -7.42 -10.29
C HIS A 37 -3.92 -5.89 -10.25
N LYS A 38 -4.69 -5.31 -11.18
CA LYS A 38 -4.91 -3.86 -11.27
C LYS A 38 -5.50 -3.33 -9.96
N PHE A 39 -4.73 -2.52 -9.26
CA PHE A 39 -5.18 -1.84 -8.05
C PHE A 39 -6.22 -0.77 -8.41
N ARG A 40 -7.45 -0.88 -7.87
CA ARG A 40 -8.51 0.12 -8.00
C ARG A 40 -8.69 0.82 -6.66
N VAL A 41 -8.21 2.05 -6.56
CA VAL A 41 -8.30 2.85 -5.33
C VAL A 41 -9.50 3.77 -5.36
N ASP A 42 -9.78 4.34 -6.52
CA ASP A 42 -10.90 5.24 -6.72
C ASP A 42 -12.10 4.55 -7.35
N HIS A 43 -13.29 5.06 -6.97
CA HIS A 43 -14.51 4.77 -7.70
C HIS A 43 -14.42 5.39 -9.10
N PRO A 44 -14.70 4.63 -10.18
CA PRO A 44 -14.69 5.17 -11.53
C PRO A 44 -15.57 6.42 -11.65
N GLY A 45 -15.03 7.49 -12.24
CA GLY A 45 -15.81 8.69 -12.60
C GLY A 45 -15.66 9.91 -11.69
N LYS A 46 -14.96 9.80 -10.54
CA LYS A 46 -14.52 10.96 -9.75
C LYS A 46 -13.47 11.79 -10.50
N ASP A 47 -13.31 13.05 -10.13
CA ASP A 47 -12.34 13.98 -10.75
C ASP A 47 -10.90 13.43 -10.67
N SER A 48 -10.51 12.86 -9.53
CA SER A 48 -9.21 12.21 -9.35
C SER A 48 -8.96 11.08 -10.36
N ASP A 49 -9.95 10.24 -10.63
CA ASP A 49 -9.84 9.16 -11.62
C ASP A 49 -9.83 9.69 -13.05
N ARG A 50 -10.62 10.74 -13.35
CA ARG A 50 -10.62 11.40 -14.67
C ARG A 50 -9.27 12.05 -14.97
N LEU A 51 -8.72 12.80 -14.01
CA LEU A 51 -7.42 13.46 -14.12
C LEU A 51 -6.28 12.45 -14.22
N PHE A 52 -6.33 11.35 -13.45
CA PHE A 52 -5.36 10.27 -13.58
C PHE A 52 -5.39 9.64 -14.98
N ARG A 53 -6.58 9.33 -15.51
CA ARG A 53 -6.73 8.81 -16.88
C ARG A 53 -6.31 9.81 -17.96
N ALA A 54 -6.36 11.12 -17.67
CA ALA A 54 -5.85 12.16 -18.54
C ALA A 54 -4.31 12.29 -18.51
N GLY A 55 -3.62 11.54 -17.64
CA GLY A 55 -2.16 11.46 -17.57
C GLY A 55 -1.53 12.16 -16.36
N ALA A 56 -2.32 12.71 -15.44
CA ALA A 56 -1.78 13.29 -14.22
C ALA A 56 -1.44 12.19 -13.19
N ASP A 57 -0.30 12.31 -12.51
CA ASP A 57 -0.13 11.67 -11.21
C ASP A 57 -1.01 12.41 -10.20
N VAL A 58 -1.70 11.67 -9.34
CA VAL A 58 -2.73 12.23 -8.44
C VAL A 58 -2.31 12.04 -6.98
N LEU A 59 -2.26 13.15 -6.25
CA LEU A 59 -2.05 13.20 -4.81
C LEU A 59 -3.31 13.76 -4.16
N LEU A 60 -3.93 13.01 -3.26
CA LEU A 60 -5.09 13.42 -2.46
C LEU A 60 -4.66 13.43 -0.99
N GLY A 61 -4.91 14.52 -0.27
CA GLY A 61 -4.52 14.66 1.13
C GLY A 61 -5.62 15.26 1.98
N SER A 62 -5.67 14.84 3.24
CA SER A 62 -6.42 15.45 4.34
C SER A 62 -5.47 15.70 5.52
N SER A 63 -5.98 16.14 6.66
CA SER A 63 -5.19 16.28 7.89
C SER A 63 -4.63 14.96 8.42
N GLU A 64 -5.23 13.81 8.04
CA GLU A 64 -4.91 12.51 8.63
C GLU A 64 -4.43 11.48 7.60
N GLU A 65 -4.75 11.69 6.32
CA GLU A 65 -4.50 10.70 5.27
C GLU A 65 -3.89 11.32 4.03
N LEU A 66 -2.95 10.59 3.42
CA LEU A 66 -2.36 10.92 2.14
C LEU A 66 -2.48 9.72 1.22
N PHE A 67 -2.99 9.96 0.02
CA PHE A 67 -3.09 8.96 -1.03
C PHE A 67 -2.39 9.44 -2.30
N ALA A 68 -1.54 8.59 -2.86
CA ALA A 68 -0.83 8.85 -4.11
C ALA A 68 -1.12 7.75 -5.14
N ARG A 69 -1.49 8.16 -6.36
CA ARG A 69 -1.68 7.29 -7.52
C ARG A 69 -0.77 7.77 -8.64
N THR A 70 0.18 6.94 -9.05
CA THR A 70 1.21 7.30 -10.04
C THR A 70 1.25 6.34 -11.22
N HIS A 71 1.76 6.81 -12.36
CA HIS A 71 1.98 5.99 -13.54
C HIS A 71 3.22 5.09 -13.40
N GLY A 72 3.15 3.90 -14.00
CA GLY A 72 4.06 2.77 -13.76
C GLY A 72 5.53 2.98 -14.10
N GLU A 73 5.89 4.01 -14.87
CA GLU A 73 7.30 4.32 -15.19
C GLU A 73 8.09 4.79 -13.96
N ARG A 74 7.43 5.18 -12.87
CA ARG A 74 8.04 5.53 -11.59
C ARG A 74 8.04 4.41 -10.55
N ARG A 75 7.71 3.16 -10.93
CA ARG A 75 7.63 2.06 -9.97
C ARG A 75 9.05 1.72 -9.47
N ARG A 76 9.37 2.19 -8.26
CA ARG A 76 10.61 1.82 -7.57
C ARG A 76 10.67 0.30 -7.42
N PRO A 77 11.85 -0.34 -7.65
CA PRO A 77 12.04 -1.74 -7.31
C PRO A 77 11.64 -1.98 -5.86
N LEU A 78 11.02 -3.14 -5.58
CA LEU A 78 10.54 -3.45 -4.22
C LEU A 78 11.61 -3.24 -3.14
N PRO A 79 12.90 -3.64 -3.31
CA PRO A 79 13.93 -3.37 -2.31
C PRO A 79 14.14 -1.89 -2.02
N VAL A 80 14.06 -1.01 -3.03
CA VAL A 80 14.20 0.44 -2.86
C VAL A 80 13.01 0.99 -2.09
N LEU A 81 11.79 0.59 -2.45
CA LEU A 81 10.58 1.00 -1.74
C LEU A 81 10.60 0.58 -0.26
N LEU A 82 11.08 -0.65 0.04
CA LEU A 82 11.20 -1.13 1.41
C LEU A 82 12.23 -0.32 2.20
N ALA A 83 13.37 0.02 1.58
CA ALA A 83 14.39 0.85 2.22
C ALA A 83 13.86 2.25 2.53
N ASP A 84 13.13 2.87 1.60
CA ASP A 84 12.53 4.20 1.80
C ASP A 84 11.51 4.17 2.94
N LEU A 85 10.65 3.14 3.01
CA LEU A 85 9.64 3.03 4.07
C LEU A 85 10.26 2.82 5.46
N LEU A 86 11.40 2.13 5.53
CA LEU A 86 12.13 1.92 6.79
C LEU A 86 12.79 3.18 7.34
N LEU A 87 12.83 4.28 6.57
CA LEU A 87 13.30 5.57 7.09
C LEU A 87 12.32 6.17 8.11
N ASP A 88 11.02 5.92 7.93
CA ASP A 88 9.95 6.53 8.72
C ASP A 88 9.13 5.51 9.54
N HIS A 89 9.42 4.21 9.42
CA HIS A 89 8.66 3.13 10.06
C HIS A 89 9.57 2.09 10.71
N ASP A 90 9.17 1.59 11.89
CA ASP A 90 9.89 0.55 12.62
C ASP A 90 9.72 -0.85 11.99
N LEU A 91 8.61 -1.06 11.28
CA LEU A 91 8.28 -2.36 10.69
C LEU A 91 7.58 -2.20 9.34
N VAL A 92 8.15 -2.84 8.32
CA VAL A 92 7.50 -3.00 7.01
C VAL A 92 7.03 -4.43 6.82
N LEU A 93 5.72 -4.58 6.62
CA LEU A 93 5.04 -5.82 6.26
C LEU A 93 4.91 -5.91 4.74
N VAL A 94 5.07 -7.10 4.18
CA VAL A 94 4.85 -7.36 2.76
C VAL A 94 3.78 -8.42 2.61
N GLU A 95 2.68 -8.10 1.92
CA GLU A 95 1.64 -9.07 1.53
C GLU A 95 1.83 -9.41 0.05
N GLY A 96 2.01 -10.70 -0.26
CA GLY A 96 2.16 -11.17 -1.63
C GLY A 96 1.25 -12.34 -1.97
N HIS A 97 0.96 -12.50 -3.27
CA HIS A 97 0.41 -13.73 -3.84
C HIS A 97 1.56 -14.57 -4.42
N LYS A 98 1.48 -15.89 -4.24
CA LYS A 98 2.33 -16.86 -4.95
C LYS A 98 1.64 -17.31 -6.21
#